data_AF-B5VRS0-F1
#
_entry.id   AF-B5VRS0-F1
#
_cell.length_a   1.000
_cell.length_b   1.000
_cell.length_c   1.000
_cell.angle_alpha   90.00
_cell.angle_beta   90.00
_cell.angle_gamma   90.00
#
_symmetry.space_group_name_H-M   'P 1'
#
loop_
_entity.id
_entity.type
_entity.pdbx_description
1 polymer ?
#
loop_
_entity_poly.entity_id
_entity_poly.type
_entity_poly.pdbx_seq_one_letter_code
_entity_poly.pdbx_strand_id
1 'polypeptide(L)'
;GVFDLKTRAVSAIRYDLSHVESNNNQTGYEIDKVYGEFESLEREYFELIRSALLKYSLQARIGKMDGIFVAYHNISKMFGFQYLPLDELDYIIHSSYNSKFDSLLKEKNDITKGIYGEEDYILRYDRDDRKIACLVANREFKMSMNLFSNILKHVEQLLNSSNTKWEKCKIMLKTEVEEKRSKSGRFFNEPVLNIVALPLSPEYEDKSLLVKDTSNEQLTEELLNLRSYNENLLEEHLNSLVGFKVNVKHFYHHHPNTTHLPDFALKKNDILDTESRKYISDMMKRDWYKDIPSTQTPNFFHASDVSTWEVNSTFTDINDKQILRKLYFKYLDVKLNALKNQVITRQEPDMSKKDEIMNRIKSLQARNDHRDNGSNKRYSNFGPTRLQTKLRAYAKKGALRRKLLERSNKFHI
;
A
#
# COMPACT_ATOMS: atom_id res chain seq x y z
N GLY A 1 24.50 13.63 -4.98
CA GLY A 1 23.20 13.22 -5.52
C GLY A 1 22.22 14.34 -5.63
N VAL A 2 21.32 14.23 -6.60
CA VAL A 2 20.09 15.03 -6.63
C VAL A 2 19.07 14.34 -5.72
N PHE A 3 18.40 15.10 -4.85
CA PHE A 3 17.33 14.59 -3.99
C PHE A 3 16.10 15.48 -4.10
N ASP A 4 14.94 14.92 -3.79
CA ASP A 4 13.67 15.66 -3.74
C ASP A 4 13.26 15.90 -2.28
N LEU A 5 12.72 17.09 -2.00
CA LEU A 5 12.28 17.50 -0.67
C LEU A 5 10.77 17.32 -0.54
N LYS A 6 10.35 16.51 0.43
CA LYS A 6 8.94 16.27 0.75
C LYS A 6 8.61 16.76 2.15
N THR A 7 7.54 17.51 2.30
CA THR A 7 7.00 17.85 3.61
C THR A 7 5.95 16.82 4.04
N ARG A 8 5.94 16.50 5.33
CA ARG A 8 4.99 15.56 5.91
C ARG A 8 4.45 16.10 7.24
N ALA A 9 3.20 16.55 7.20
CA ALA A 9 2.46 16.97 8.38
C ALA A 9 2.20 15.78 9.29
N VAL A 10 2.34 15.90 10.62
CA VAL A 10 2.13 14.82 11.61
C VAL A 10 0.76 14.13 11.52
N SER A 11 0.69 12.89 12.00
CA SER A 11 -0.52 12.06 12.03
C SER A 11 -1.77 12.75 12.57
N ALA A 12 -1.64 13.58 13.61
CA ALA A 12 -2.75 14.35 14.17
C ALA A 12 -3.41 15.31 13.17
N ILE A 13 -2.68 15.78 12.16
CA ILE A 13 -3.24 16.59 11.06
C ILE A 13 -3.82 15.67 9.99
N ARG A 14 -3.06 14.65 9.56
CA ARG A 14 -3.47 13.81 8.42
C ARG A 14 -4.73 12.99 8.65
N TYR A 15 -4.97 12.52 9.88
CA TYR A 15 -6.14 11.67 10.21
C TYR A 15 -7.35 12.44 10.75
N ASP A 16 -7.21 13.74 10.95
CA ASP A 16 -8.26 14.57 11.56
C ASP A 16 -8.21 15.99 11.00
N LEU A 17 -7.95 16.11 9.70
CA LEU A 17 -7.74 17.38 9.00
C LEU A 17 -8.91 18.34 9.24
N SER A 18 -10.13 17.85 9.10
CA SER A 18 -11.34 18.66 9.26
C SER A 18 -11.52 19.20 10.69
N HIS A 19 -11.07 18.45 11.71
CA HIS A 19 -11.03 18.94 13.08
C HIS A 19 -9.95 20.01 13.27
N VAL A 20 -8.78 19.85 12.65
CA VAL A 20 -7.70 20.84 12.72
C VAL A 20 -8.11 22.13 12.03
N GLU A 21 -8.76 22.05 10.86
CA GLU A 21 -9.31 23.20 10.13
C GLU A 21 -10.35 23.94 10.97
N SER A 22 -11.29 23.22 11.57
CA SER A 22 -12.31 23.78 12.47
C SER A 22 -11.73 24.36 13.77
N ASN A 23 -10.50 23.95 14.15
CA ASN A 23 -9.81 24.38 15.35
C ASN A 23 -8.68 25.37 15.04
N ASN A 24 -8.99 26.37 14.20
CA ASN A 24 -8.10 27.47 13.82
C ASN A 24 -6.75 27.03 13.21
N ASN A 25 -6.73 25.91 12.49
CA ASN A 25 -5.50 25.34 11.91
C ASN A 25 -4.41 25.11 12.97
N GLN A 26 -4.79 24.63 14.16
CA GLN A 26 -3.85 24.37 15.24
C GLN A 26 -3.92 22.93 15.73
N THR A 27 -2.73 22.35 15.93
CA THR A 27 -2.55 21.11 16.68
C THR A 27 -1.37 21.24 17.63
N GLY A 28 -1.55 20.75 18.86
CA GLY A 28 -0.48 20.66 19.84
C GLY A 28 0.37 19.40 19.69
N TYR A 29 0.09 18.53 18.71
CA TYR A 29 0.83 17.27 18.54
C TYR A 29 2.26 17.55 18.07
N GLU A 30 3.23 16.92 18.72
CA GLU A 30 4.66 17.09 18.47
C GLU A 30 5.37 15.74 18.43
N ILE A 31 6.48 15.68 17.70
CA ILE A 31 7.38 14.52 17.72
C ILE A 31 8.44 14.81 18.78
N ASP A 32 8.36 14.16 19.94
CA ASP A 32 9.24 14.41 21.09
C ASP A 32 10.21 13.25 21.38
N LYS A 33 10.06 12.13 20.69
CA LYS A 33 10.89 10.92 20.89
C LYS A 33 11.13 10.17 19.58
N VAL A 34 12.13 9.30 19.60
CA VAL A 34 12.47 8.47 18.44
C VAL A 34 11.50 7.28 18.32
N TYR A 35 11.21 6.59 19.43
CA TYR A 35 10.44 5.34 19.44
C TYR A 35 9.09 5.47 20.18
N GLY A 36 8.09 4.69 19.77
CA GLY A 36 6.79 4.56 20.44
C GLY A 36 5.58 4.67 19.50
N GLU A 37 4.38 4.46 20.05
CA GLU A 37 3.13 4.43 19.25
C GLU A 37 2.65 5.82 18.79
N PHE A 38 2.96 6.89 19.53
CA PHE A 38 2.54 8.28 19.27
C PHE A 38 3.62 9.25 19.71
N GLU A 39 3.58 10.48 19.20
CA GLU A 39 4.57 11.54 19.43
C GLU A 39 6.00 11.11 19.04
N SER A 40 6.14 10.09 18.19
CA SER A 40 7.43 9.45 17.86
C SER A 40 7.77 9.53 16.37
N LEU A 41 9.07 9.57 16.07
CA LEU A 41 9.58 9.43 14.71
C LEU A 41 9.22 8.05 14.12
N GLU A 42 9.36 6.98 14.91
CA GLU A 42 9.01 5.61 14.51
C GLU A 42 7.56 5.51 14.01
N ARG A 43 6.60 6.15 14.68
CA ARG A 43 5.20 6.15 14.24
C ARG A 43 5.05 6.86 12.90
N GLU A 44 5.66 8.02 12.77
CA GLU A 44 5.56 8.83 11.54
C GLU A 44 6.27 8.15 10.36
N TYR A 45 7.36 7.44 10.63
CA TYR A 45 8.08 6.62 9.67
C TYR A 45 7.27 5.38 9.26
N PHE A 46 6.70 4.64 10.22
CA PHE A 46 5.81 3.52 9.92
C PHE A 46 4.61 3.93 9.04
N GLU A 47 3.99 5.07 9.34
CA GLU A 47 2.92 5.60 8.50
C GLU A 47 3.43 6.08 7.14
N LEU A 48 4.65 6.62 7.07
CA LEU A 48 5.28 6.99 5.79
C LEU A 48 5.41 5.76 4.88
N ILE A 49 5.98 4.68 5.42
CA ILE A 49 6.15 3.38 4.73
C ILE A 49 4.83 2.90 4.14
N ARG A 50 3.75 2.96 4.94
CA ARG A 50 2.42 2.45 4.53
C ARG A 50 1.66 3.32 3.53
N SER A 51 1.90 4.63 3.51
CA SER A 51 1.01 5.57 2.81
C SER A 51 1.62 6.28 1.60
N ALA A 52 2.91 6.60 1.64
CA ALA A 52 3.53 7.47 0.64
C ALA A 52 4.87 6.95 0.11
N LEU A 53 5.52 6.02 0.79
CA LEU A 53 6.87 5.57 0.43
C LEU A 53 6.94 4.98 -0.99
N LEU A 54 5.92 4.24 -1.42
CA LEU A 54 5.85 3.73 -2.80
C LEU A 54 5.85 4.88 -3.83
N LYS A 55 5.11 5.96 -3.55
CA LYS A 55 5.10 7.15 -4.43
C LYS A 55 6.47 7.83 -4.46
N TYR A 56 7.13 7.89 -3.31
CA TYR A 56 8.46 8.48 -3.17
C TYR A 56 9.53 7.65 -3.92
N SER A 57 9.51 6.33 -3.80
CA SER A 57 10.39 5.42 -4.56
C SER A 57 10.18 5.58 -6.07
N LEU A 58 8.93 5.61 -6.53
CA LEU A 58 8.62 5.82 -7.95
C LEU A 58 9.10 7.19 -8.45
N GLN A 59 8.87 8.27 -7.69
CA GLN A 59 9.31 9.61 -8.08
C GLN A 59 10.83 9.71 -8.13
N ALA A 60 11.53 9.19 -7.12
CA ALA A 60 12.98 9.16 -7.09
C ALA A 60 13.55 8.39 -8.28
N ARG A 61 12.96 7.23 -8.62
CA ARG A 61 13.41 6.42 -9.75
C ARG A 61 13.15 7.10 -11.10
N ILE A 62 11.96 7.66 -11.31
CA ILE A 62 11.61 8.39 -12.53
C ILE A 62 12.54 9.59 -12.71
N GLY A 63 12.80 10.34 -11.64
CA GLY A 63 13.66 11.51 -11.63
C GLY A 63 15.15 11.20 -11.62
N LYS A 64 15.57 9.92 -11.57
CA LYS A 64 16.95 9.49 -11.34
C LYS A 64 17.62 10.22 -10.16
N MET A 65 16.89 10.31 -9.05
CA MET A 65 17.33 10.93 -7.80
C MET A 65 18.00 9.90 -6.90
N ASP A 66 18.94 10.34 -6.09
CA ASP A 66 19.68 9.48 -5.14
C ASP A 66 18.83 9.12 -3.91
N GLY A 67 17.78 9.90 -3.62
CA GLY A 67 16.91 9.70 -2.47
C GLY A 67 15.93 10.84 -2.25
N ILE A 68 15.20 10.75 -1.14
CA ILE A 68 14.15 11.70 -0.74
C ILE A 68 14.47 12.26 0.65
N PHE A 69 14.37 13.58 0.80
CA PHE A 69 14.49 14.26 2.08
C PHE A 69 13.08 14.55 2.61
N VAL A 70 12.72 13.99 3.77
CA VAL A 70 11.40 14.15 4.39
C VAL A 70 11.48 15.13 5.55
N ALA A 71 10.78 16.26 5.45
CA ALA A 71 10.63 17.26 6.51
C ALA A 71 9.36 16.99 7.32
N TYR A 72 9.51 16.57 8.58
CA TYR A 72 8.38 16.33 9.48
C TYR A 72 7.95 17.62 10.16
N HIS A 73 6.66 17.93 10.16
CA HIS A 73 6.16 19.18 10.73
C HIS A 73 4.75 19.07 11.28
N ASN A 74 4.36 20.03 12.12
CA ASN A 74 2.96 20.40 12.32
C ASN A 74 2.70 21.76 11.66
N ILE A 75 1.57 22.41 11.93
CA ILE A 75 1.24 23.71 11.32
C ILE A 75 2.15 24.83 11.85
N SER A 76 2.63 24.70 13.09
CA SER A 76 3.40 25.74 13.77
C SER A 76 4.92 25.57 13.68
N LYS A 77 5.42 24.34 13.48
CA LYS A 77 6.85 24.01 13.64
C LYS A 77 7.28 22.83 12.77
N MET A 78 8.51 22.90 12.25
CA MET A 78 9.24 21.74 11.73
C MET A 78 9.98 21.01 12.85
N PHE A 79 9.86 19.69 12.90
CA PHE A 79 10.46 18.83 13.93
C PHE A 79 11.86 18.37 13.54
N GLY A 80 12.08 18.12 12.26
CA GLY A 80 13.34 17.61 11.77
C GLY A 80 13.20 17.03 10.37
N PHE A 81 14.33 16.54 9.88
CA PHE A 81 14.43 16.01 8.55
C PHE A 81 15.03 14.61 8.57
N GLN A 82 14.59 13.77 7.63
CA GLN A 82 15.11 12.43 7.42
C GLN A 82 15.49 12.28 5.94
N TYR A 83 16.72 11.90 5.66
CA TYR A 83 17.11 11.48 4.32
C TYR A 83 16.85 9.99 4.16
N LEU A 84 16.20 9.61 3.06
CA LEU A 84 15.91 8.24 2.66
C LEU A 84 16.55 7.97 1.30
N PRO A 85 17.71 7.30 1.26
CA PRO A 85 18.34 6.84 0.03
C PRO A 85 17.42 5.93 -0.80
N LEU A 86 17.55 5.96 -2.13
CA LEU A 86 16.75 5.12 -3.02
C LEU A 86 16.88 3.62 -2.73
N ASP A 87 18.07 3.14 -2.40
CA ASP A 87 18.31 1.74 -2.05
C ASP A 87 17.63 1.34 -0.72
N GLU A 88 17.51 2.27 0.23
CA GLU A 88 16.71 2.06 1.45
C GLU A 88 15.22 1.99 1.13
N LEU A 89 14.71 2.88 0.26
CA LEU A 89 13.32 2.83 -0.21
C LEU A 89 13.02 1.48 -0.87
N ASP A 90 13.93 1.01 -1.73
CA ASP A 90 13.79 -0.25 -2.45
C ASP A 90 13.82 -1.44 -1.50
N TYR A 91 14.75 -1.43 -0.55
CA TYR A 91 14.82 -2.46 0.49
C TYR A 91 13.52 -2.55 1.29
N ILE A 92 12.97 -1.43 1.77
CA ILE A 92 11.76 -1.45 2.60
C ILE A 92 10.54 -2.01 1.84
N ILE A 93 10.42 -1.69 0.56
CA ILE A 93 9.25 -2.08 -0.25
C ILE A 93 9.38 -3.51 -0.77
N HIS A 94 10.58 -3.93 -1.19
CA HIS A 94 10.78 -5.17 -1.96
C HIS A 94 11.53 -6.28 -1.22
N SER A 95 11.87 -6.11 0.07
CA SER A 95 12.52 -7.17 0.88
C SER A 95 11.56 -8.13 1.57
N SER A 96 10.27 -7.82 1.66
CA SER A 96 9.30 -8.67 2.37
C SER A 96 8.93 -9.91 1.56
N TYR A 97 9.04 -11.08 2.17
CA TYR A 97 8.64 -12.37 1.58
C TYR A 97 7.67 -13.12 2.50
N ASN A 98 6.97 -14.11 1.93
CA ASN A 98 5.98 -14.90 2.65
C ASN A 98 6.62 -16.04 3.48
N SER A 99 5.86 -16.63 4.39
CA SER A 99 6.33 -17.71 5.27
C SER A 99 6.76 -18.96 4.50
N LYS A 100 6.15 -19.25 3.35
CA LYS A 100 6.53 -20.39 2.51
C LYS A 100 7.94 -20.20 1.92
N PHE A 101 8.22 -19.01 1.41
CA PHE A 101 9.52 -18.63 0.90
C PHE A 101 10.56 -18.61 2.03
N ASP A 102 10.21 -18.10 3.21
CA ASP A 102 11.08 -18.11 4.39
C ASP A 102 11.51 -19.54 4.76
N SER A 103 10.57 -20.50 4.79
CA SER A 103 10.89 -21.91 5.05
C SER A 103 11.81 -22.51 3.98
N LEU A 104 11.54 -22.24 2.70
CA LEU A 104 12.38 -22.72 1.60
C LEU A 104 13.77 -22.08 1.61
N LEU A 105 13.87 -20.81 1.98
CA LEU A 105 15.13 -20.10 2.12
C LEU A 105 15.96 -20.69 3.24
N LYS A 106 15.35 -20.97 4.40
CA LYS A 106 16.02 -21.66 5.52
C LYS A 106 16.53 -23.04 5.12
N GLU A 107 15.68 -23.85 4.49
CA GLU A 107 16.06 -25.18 3.99
C GLU A 107 17.26 -25.09 3.02
N LYS A 108 17.20 -24.17 2.06
CA LYS A 108 18.30 -23.93 1.11
C LYS A 108 19.58 -23.49 1.84
N ASN A 109 19.48 -22.58 2.80
CA ASN A 109 20.62 -22.06 3.54
C ASN A 109 21.28 -23.15 4.39
N ASP A 110 20.48 -23.98 5.08
CA ASP A 110 20.99 -25.09 5.91
C ASP A 110 21.74 -26.12 5.07
N ILE A 111 21.20 -26.48 3.91
CA ILE A 111 21.87 -27.38 2.96
C ILE A 111 23.17 -26.75 2.43
N THR A 112 23.12 -25.46 2.07
CA THR A 112 24.29 -24.76 1.52
C THR A 112 25.40 -24.64 2.57
N LYS A 113 25.06 -24.35 3.83
CA LYS A 113 25.97 -24.38 4.97
C LYS A 113 26.55 -25.77 5.22
N GLY A 114 25.73 -26.82 5.08
CA GLY A 114 26.21 -28.21 5.19
C GLY A 114 27.21 -28.60 4.09
N ILE A 115 27.09 -28.01 2.90
CA ILE A 115 27.96 -28.29 1.75
C ILE A 115 29.28 -27.51 1.81
N TYR A 116 29.22 -26.21 2.12
CA TYR A 116 30.39 -25.32 2.05
C TYR A 116 31.01 -25.00 3.42
N GLY A 117 30.32 -25.31 4.52
CA GLY A 117 30.66 -24.78 5.84
C GLY A 117 30.12 -23.37 6.06
N GLU A 118 30.14 -22.93 7.32
CA GLU A 118 29.52 -21.67 7.73
C GLU A 118 30.29 -20.44 7.24
N GLU A 119 31.63 -20.48 7.29
CA GLU A 119 32.48 -19.37 6.86
C GLU A 119 32.35 -19.09 5.36
N ASP A 120 32.54 -20.11 4.51
CA ASP A 120 32.42 -19.96 3.06
C ASP A 120 30.98 -19.61 2.63
N TYR A 121 29.97 -20.12 3.34
CA TYR A 121 28.58 -19.71 3.15
C TYR A 121 28.42 -18.19 3.35
N ILE A 122 28.86 -17.65 4.48
CA ILE A 122 28.70 -16.23 4.82
C ILE A 122 29.43 -15.35 3.79
N LEU A 123 30.63 -15.75 3.37
CA LEU A 123 31.46 -14.93 2.49
C LEU A 123 30.98 -14.92 1.03
N ARG A 124 30.34 -16.00 0.54
CA ARG A 124 30.10 -16.18 -0.90
C ARG A 124 28.65 -16.47 -1.29
N TYR A 125 27.87 -17.04 -0.38
CA TYR A 125 26.55 -17.58 -0.67
C TYR A 125 25.44 -16.90 0.14
N ASP A 126 25.79 -16.07 1.12
CA ASP A 126 24.82 -15.34 1.92
C ASP A 126 23.99 -14.39 1.05
N ARG A 127 22.72 -14.27 1.41
CA ARG A 127 21.75 -13.56 0.59
C ARG A 127 21.88 -12.05 0.80
N ASP A 128 22.24 -11.34 -0.27
CA ASP A 128 22.23 -9.88 -0.28
C ASP A 128 20.81 -9.34 -0.55
N ASP A 129 20.02 -9.22 0.51
CA ASP A 129 18.64 -8.77 0.46
C ASP A 129 18.49 -7.37 -0.14
N ARG A 130 19.43 -6.47 0.16
CA ARG A 130 19.39 -5.07 -0.31
C ARG A 130 19.62 -5.01 -1.82
N LYS A 131 20.62 -5.73 -2.32
CA LYS A 131 20.88 -5.84 -3.76
C LYS A 131 19.73 -6.50 -4.51
N ILE A 132 19.16 -7.57 -3.96
CA ILE A 132 17.98 -8.22 -4.53
C ILE A 132 16.82 -7.22 -4.62
N ALA A 133 16.50 -6.52 -3.53
CA ALA A 133 15.41 -5.57 -3.48
C ALA A 133 15.58 -4.44 -4.53
N CYS A 134 16.79 -3.88 -4.66
CA CYS A 134 17.09 -2.86 -5.68
C CYS A 134 16.90 -3.39 -7.11
N LEU A 135 17.31 -4.63 -7.39
CA LEU A 135 17.13 -5.25 -8.71
C LEU A 135 15.64 -5.53 -9.00
N VAL A 136 14.91 -6.02 -7.99
CA VAL A 136 13.47 -6.28 -8.07
C VAL A 136 12.73 -4.98 -8.35
N ALA A 137 12.99 -3.92 -7.58
CA ALA A 137 12.36 -2.62 -7.75
C ALA A 137 12.56 -2.06 -9.18
N ASN A 138 13.78 -2.19 -9.72
CA ASN A 138 14.09 -1.76 -11.08
C ASN A 138 13.39 -2.59 -12.16
N ARG A 139 13.33 -3.92 -11.99
CA ARG A 139 12.65 -4.81 -12.95
C ARG A 139 11.15 -4.61 -12.90
N GLU A 140 10.58 -4.58 -11.70
CA GLU A 140 9.16 -4.34 -11.46
C GLU A 140 8.73 -3.03 -12.08
N PHE A 141 9.45 -1.94 -11.81
CA PHE A 141 9.15 -0.63 -12.40
C PHE A 141 9.08 -0.68 -13.93
N LYS A 142 10.07 -1.28 -14.59
CA LYS A 142 10.09 -1.39 -16.06
C LYS A 142 8.93 -2.23 -16.58
N MET A 143 8.61 -3.34 -15.92
CA MET A 143 7.49 -4.20 -16.28
C MET A 143 6.16 -3.48 -16.09
N SER A 144 5.97 -2.77 -14.97
CA SER A 144 4.76 -1.98 -14.69
C SER A 144 4.56 -0.87 -15.70
N MET A 145 5.62 -0.14 -16.09
CA MET A 145 5.52 0.91 -17.12
C MET A 145 5.16 0.34 -18.49
N ASN A 146 5.74 -0.80 -18.87
CA ASN A 146 5.39 -1.49 -20.11
C ASN A 146 3.93 -1.97 -20.07
N LEU A 147 3.50 -2.61 -18.99
CA LEU A 147 2.13 -3.06 -18.80
C LEU A 147 1.14 -1.88 -18.86
N PHE A 148 1.46 -0.78 -18.19
CA PHE A 148 0.62 0.41 -18.20
C PHE A 148 0.51 1.02 -19.61
N SER A 149 1.62 1.10 -20.35
CA SER A 149 1.59 1.53 -21.76
C SER A 149 0.70 0.62 -22.62
N ASN A 150 0.79 -0.69 -22.43
CA ASN A 150 -0.05 -1.64 -23.17
C ASN A 150 -1.53 -1.54 -22.79
N ILE A 151 -1.85 -1.27 -21.52
CA ILE A 151 -3.22 -0.98 -21.07
C ILE A 151 -3.77 0.25 -21.78
N LEU A 152 -3.02 1.34 -21.86
CA LEU A 152 -3.47 2.56 -22.52
C LEU A 152 -3.67 2.34 -24.03
N LYS A 153 -2.73 1.66 -24.70
CA LYS A 153 -2.88 1.30 -26.13
C LYS A 153 -4.10 0.42 -26.38
N HIS A 154 -4.40 -0.52 -25.49
CA HIS A 154 -5.57 -1.38 -25.61
C HIS A 154 -6.88 -0.58 -25.43
N VAL A 155 -6.91 0.36 -24.48
CA VAL A 155 -8.03 1.31 -24.34
C VAL A 155 -8.24 2.12 -25.62
N GLU A 156 -7.17 2.67 -26.19
CA GLU A 156 -7.23 3.42 -27.46
C GLU A 156 -7.78 2.57 -28.60
N GLN A 157 -7.32 1.32 -28.74
CA GLN A 157 -7.81 0.39 -29.76
C GLN A 157 -9.31 0.11 -29.60
N LEU A 158 -9.78 -0.17 -28.39
CA LEU A 158 -11.20 -0.42 -28.12
C LEU A 158 -12.06 0.81 -28.40
N LEU A 159 -11.62 2.00 -27.99
CA LEU A 159 -12.36 3.24 -28.23
C LEU A 159 -12.39 3.64 -29.72
N ASN A 160 -11.30 3.42 -30.45
CA ASN A 160 -11.26 3.70 -31.89
C ASN A 160 -12.11 2.70 -32.70
N SER A 161 -12.22 1.45 -32.23
CA SER A 161 -13.07 0.44 -32.87
C SER A 161 -14.58 0.71 -32.72
N SER A 162 -14.99 1.45 -31.69
CA SER A 162 -16.41 1.72 -31.39
C SER A 162 -16.99 2.90 -32.17
N ASN A 163 -16.27 3.42 -33.18
CA ASN A 163 -16.65 4.56 -34.02
C ASN A 163 -17.03 5.84 -33.24
N THR A 164 -16.61 5.92 -31.97
CA THR A 164 -16.90 7.04 -31.07
C THR A 164 -15.75 8.04 -31.18
N LYS A 165 -16.02 9.28 -31.62
CA LYS A 165 -15.02 10.35 -31.56
C LYS A 165 -14.79 10.71 -30.09
N TRP A 166 -13.55 10.57 -29.61
CA TRP A 166 -13.19 10.85 -28.23
C TRP A 166 -11.92 11.70 -28.17
N GLU A 167 -11.87 12.64 -27.22
CA GLU A 167 -10.70 13.49 -26.94
C GLU A 167 -10.26 13.34 -25.49
N LYS A 168 -11.24 13.22 -24.58
CA LYS A 168 -11.02 12.98 -23.16
C LYS A 168 -11.55 11.60 -22.79
N CYS A 169 -10.90 10.94 -21.84
CA CYS A 169 -11.33 9.64 -21.34
C CYS A 169 -11.10 9.55 -19.83
N LYS A 170 -12.08 8.98 -19.12
CA LYS A 170 -11.98 8.63 -17.70
C LYS A 170 -11.73 7.14 -17.58
N ILE A 171 -10.55 6.78 -17.04
CA ILE A 171 -10.15 5.39 -16.82
C ILE A 171 -10.22 5.08 -15.33
N MET A 172 -10.94 4.03 -14.97
CA MET A 172 -10.96 3.44 -13.63
C MET A 172 -10.25 2.10 -13.65
N LEU A 173 -9.27 1.93 -12.78
CA LEU A 173 -8.50 0.70 -12.63
C LEU A 173 -8.61 0.19 -11.19
N LYS A 174 -8.93 -1.10 -11.02
CA LYS A 174 -8.93 -1.73 -9.70
C LYS A 174 -8.59 -3.20 -9.78
N THR A 175 -7.65 -3.64 -8.94
CA THR A 175 -7.36 -5.07 -8.75
C THR A 175 -8.41 -5.68 -7.83
N GLU A 176 -9.00 -6.78 -8.27
CA GLU A 176 -9.89 -7.64 -7.50
C GLU A 176 -9.34 -9.06 -7.42
N VAL A 177 -9.87 -9.87 -6.51
CA VAL A 177 -9.52 -11.29 -6.39
C VAL A 177 -10.70 -12.09 -6.91
N GLU A 178 -10.47 -12.90 -7.94
CA GLU A 178 -11.45 -13.82 -8.48
C GLU A 178 -11.13 -15.25 -8.04
N GLU A 179 -12.13 -15.97 -7.56
CA GLU A 179 -11.99 -17.40 -7.26
C GLU A 179 -12.12 -18.20 -8.55
N LYS A 180 -11.05 -18.91 -8.92
CA LYS A 180 -11.01 -19.78 -10.10
C LYS A 180 -10.88 -21.23 -9.70
N ARG A 181 -11.47 -22.09 -10.52
CA ARG A 181 -11.38 -23.54 -10.37
C ARG A 181 -10.24 -24.08 -11.25
N SER A 182 -9.29 -24.75 -10.63
CA SER A 182 -8.23 -25.47 -11.33
C SER A 182 -8.78 -26.67 -12.11
N LYS A 183 -8.01 -27.14 -13.10
CA LYS A 183 -8.29 -28.39 -13.83
C LYS A 183 -8.43 -29.60 -12.90
N SER A 184 -7.78 -29.57 -11.74
CA SER A 184 -7.86 -30.59 -10.69
C SER A 184 -9.06 -30.42 -9.72
N GLY A 185 -9.95 -29.46 -9.99
CA GLY A 185 -11.16 -29.20 -9.21
C GLY A 185 -10.95 -28.33 -7.96
N ARG A 186 -9.70 -27.99 -7.59
CA ARG A 186 -9.38 -27.10 -6.46
C ARG A 186 -9.66 -25.64 -6.79
N PHE A 187 -10.23 -24.90 -5.84
CA PHE A 187 -10.42 -23.46 -5.95
C PHE A 187 -9.14 -22.71 -5.54
N PHE A 188 -8.83 -21.64 -6.24
CA PHE A 188 -7.73 -20.74 -5.91
C PHE A 188 -8.10 -19.29 -6.23
N ASN A 189 -7.52 -18.38 -5.48
CA ASN A 189 -7.70 -16.95 -5.65
C ASN A 189 -6.69 -16.40 -6.66
N GLU A 190 -7.17 -15.75 -7.72
CA GLU A 190 -6.33 -15.09 -8.73
C GLU A 190 -6.57 -13.58 -8.71
N PRO A 191 -5.52 -12.76 -8.61
CA PRO A 191 -5.65 -11.32 -8.77
C PRO A 191 -5.94 -10.96 -10.23
N VAL A 192 -6.92 -10.09 -10.43
CA VAL A 192 -7.37 -9.60 -11.74
C VAL A 192 -7.47 -8.10 -11.70
N LEU A 193 -6.78 -7.40 -12.60
CA LEU A 193 -6.94 -5.97 -12.77
C LEU A 193 -8.13 -5.72 -13.70
N ASN A 194 -9.18 -5.09 -13.19
CA ASN A 194 -10.31 -4.65 -14.00
C ASN A 194 -10.08 -3.20 -14.43
N ILE A 195 -10.27 -2.94 -15.73
CA ILE A 195 -10.19 -1.62 -16.33
C ILE A 195 -11.53 -1.29 -16.94
N VAL A 196 -12.03 -0.10 -16.65
CA VAL A 196 -13.24 0.47 -17.25
C VAL A 196 -12.89 1.87 -17.74
N ALA A 197 -13.14 2.15 -19.02
CA ALA A 197 -12.83 3.41 -19.67
C ALA A 197 -14.09 4.02 -20.28
N LEU A 198 -14.39 5.24 -19.87
CA LEU A 198 -15.54 6.03 -20.31
C LEU A 198 -15.03 7.20 -21.17
N PRO A 199 -15.32 7.25 -22.48
CA PRO A 199 -15.02 8.42 -23.29
C PRO A 199 -15.89 9.60 -22.83
N LEU A 200 -15.32 10.80 -22.87
CA LEU A 200 -15.94 12.03 -22.39
C LEU A 200 -16.01 13.07 -23.51
N SER A 201 -17.02 13.94 -23.44
CA SER A 201 -17.13 15.11 -24.30
C SER A 201 -15.92 16.04 -24.16
N PRO A 202 -15.47 16.72 -25.24
CA PRO A 202 -14.42 17.75 -25.18
C PRO A 202 -14.68 18.84 -24.14
N GLU A 203 -15.94 19.19 -23.93
CA GLU A 203 -16.39 20.22 -22.96
C GLU A 203 -16.34 19.75 -21.50
N TYR A 204 -16.00 18.47 -21.26
CA TYR A 204 -15.98 17.93 -19.91
C TYR A 204 -14.91 18.60 -19.02
N GLU A 205 -15.33 19.05 -17.85
CA GLU A 205 -14.48 19.52 -16.76
C GLU A 205 -14.79 18.77 -15.45
N ASP A 206 -13.73 18.43 -14.70
CA ASP A 206 -13.88 17.79 -13.39
C ASP A 206 -14.38 18.80 -12.36
N LYS A 207 -15.55 18.53 -11.77
CA LYS A 207 -16.10 19.33 -10.67
C LYS A 207 -15.33 19.04 -9.38
N SER A 208 -14.63 20.06 -8.87
CA SER A 208 -13.98 20.00 -7.56
C SER A 208 -15.00 20.19 -6.43
N LEU A 209 -14.82 19.47 -5.32
CA LEU A 209 -15.61 19.66 -4.10
C LEU A 209 -15.05 20.86 -3.33
N LEU A 210 -15.87 21.89 -3.11
CA LEU A 210 -15.47 23.06 -2.33
C LEU A 210 -15.80 22.82 -0.85
N VAL A 211 -14.77 22.59 -0.05
CA VAL A 211 -14.93 22.19 1.37
C VAL A 211 -15.00 23.39 2.33
N LYS A 212 -14.68 24.59 1.84
CA LYS A 212 -14.47 25.76 2.70
C LYS A 212 -15.79 26.31 3.25
N ASP A 213 -15.90 26.35 4.59
CA ASP A 213 -17.02 26.93 5.35
C ASP A 213 -18.37 26.21 5.15
N THR A 214 -18.35 24.95 4.70
CA THR A 214 -19.54 24.17 4.35
C THR A 214 -19.96 23.25 5.52
N SER A 215 -21.26 23.18 5.84
CA SER A 215 -21.75 22.29 6.90
C SER A 215 -21.65 20.81 6.49
N ASN A 216 -21.59 19.88 7.46
CA ASN A 216 -21.60 18.44 7.17
C ASN A 216 -22.83 18.00 6.33
N GLU A 217 -23.96 18.70 6.47
CA GLU A 217 -25.20 18.44 5.73
C GLU A 217 -25.06 18.85 4.26
N GLN A 218 -24.58 20.08 4.02
CA GLN A 218 -24.30 20.60 2.67
C GLN A 218 -23.24 19.76 1.94
N LEU A 219 -22.18 19.34 2.63
CA LEU A 219 -21.15 18.45 2.06
C LEU A 219 -21.74 17.08 1.69
N THR A 220 -22.71 16.59 2.46
CA THR A 220 -23.39 15.32 2.16
C THR A 220 -24.29 15.48 0.93
N GLU A 221 -24.97 16.62 0.79
CA GLU A 221 -25.78 16.95 -0.38
C GLU A 221 -24.94 17.10 -1.65
N GLU A 222 -23.80 17.80 -1.57
CA GLU A 222 -22.86 17.90 -2.69
C GLU A 222 -22.32 16.54 -3.13
N LEU A 223 -22.02 15.64 -2.19
CA LEU A 223 -21.61 14.27 -2.50
C LEU A 223 -22.71 13.47 -3.21
N LEU A 224 -23.99 13.69 -2.85
CA LEU A 224 -25.13 13.10 -3.56
C LEU A 224 -25.26 13.68 -4.97
N ASN A 225 -25.11 15.00 -5.12
CA ASN A 225 -25.15 15.67 -6.42
C ASN A 225 -24.02 15.19 -7.34
N LEU A 226 -22.81 14.99 -6.79
CA LEU A 226 -21.68 14.41 -7.53
C LEU A 226 -21.95 12.98 -7.97
N ARG A 227 -22.62 12.19 -7.12
CA ARG A 227 -23.03 10.82 -7.48
C ARG A 227 -24.02 10.84 -8.64
N SER A 228 -25.11 11.59 -8.52
CA SER A 228 -26.14 11.71 -9.55
C SER A 228 -25.59 12.25 -10.87
N TYR A 229 -24.64 13.19 -10.82
CA TYR A 229 -23.95 13.68 -12.02
C TYR A 229 -23.14 12.58 -12.72
N ASN A 230 -22.38 11.77 -11.96
CA ASN A 230 -21.61 10.65 -12.55
C ASN A 230 -22.53 9.49 -13.03
N GLU A 231 -23.70 9.32 -12.40
CA GLU A 231 -24.74 8.39 -12.87
C GLU A 231 -25.28 8.83 -14.24
N ASN A 232 -25.70 10.09 -14.38
CA ASN A 232 -26.19 10.64 -15.65
C ASN A 232 -25.13 10.55 -16.76
N LEU A 233 -23.89 10.94 -16.45
CA LEU A 233 -22.77 10.87 -17.38
C LEU A 233 -22.51 9.43 -17.89
N LEU A 234 -22.71 8.43 -17.03
CA LEU A 234 -22.56 7.04 -17.43
C LEU A 234 -23.70 6.60 -18.35
N GLU A 235 -24.94 6.99 -18.06
CA GLU A 235 -26.10 6.64 -18.90
C GLU A 235 -26.00 7.26 -20.30
N GLU A 236 -25.55 8.52 -20.41
CA GLU A 236 -25.32 9.21 -21.69
C GLU A 236 -24.28 8.50 -22.56
N HIS A 237 -23.24 7.95 -21.95
CA HIS A 237 -22.10 7.35 -22.64
C HIS A 237 -22.01 5.82 -22.48
N LEU A 238 -23.11 5.17 -22.07
CA LEU A 238 -23.12 3.72 -21.77
C LEU A 238 -22.75 2.88 -22.99
N ASN A 239 -23.22 3.27 -24.18
CA ASN A 239 -22.93 2.56 -25.42
C ASN A 239 -21.43 2.60 -25.78
N SER A 240 -20.77 3.72 -25.49
CA SER A 240 -19.34 3.93 -25.78
C SER A 240 -18.40 3.42 -24.66
N LEU A 241 -18.95 2.94 -23.54
CA LEU A 241 -18.18 2.38 -22.42
C LEU A 241 -17.40 1.14 -22.84
N VAL A 242 -16.09 1.11 -22.59
CA VAL A 242 -15.25 -0.08 -22.85
C VAL A 242 -14.60 -0.57 -21.58
N GLY A 243 -14.26 -1.85 -21.52
CA GLY A 243 -13.51 -2.38 -20.40
C GLY A 243 -13.05 -3.81 -20.63
N PHE A 244 -12.05 -4.19 -19.86
CA PHE A 244 -11.34 -5.45 -20.01
C PHE A 244 -10.67 -5.84 -18.70
N LYS A 245 -10.29 -7.10 -18.61
CA LYS A 245 -9.57 -7.69 -17.50
C LYS A 245 -8.12 -7.94 -17.92
N VAL A 246 -7.19 -7.69 -17.00
CA VAL A 246 -5.78 -8.01 -17.17
C VAL A 246 -5.37 -8.98 -16.08
N ASN A 247 -4.91 -10.16 -16.51
CA ASN A 247 -4.28 -11.14 -15.64
C ASN A 247 -2.77 -11.13 -15.88
N VAL A 248 -2.01 -11.21 -14.80
CA VAL A 248 -0.55 -11.17 -14.82
C VAL A 248 -0.02 -12.45 -14.20
N LYS A 249 0.85 -13.16 -14.91
CA LYS A 249 1.54 -14.35 -14.42
C LYS A 249 3.05 -14.12 -14.42
N HIS A 250 3.68 -14.45 -13.32
CA HIS A 250 5.12 -14.31 -13.15
C HIS A 250 5.82 -15.65 -13.42
N PHE A 251 6.92 -15.59 -14.17
CA PHE A 251 7.79 -16.72 -14.47
C PHE A 251 9.21 -16.34 -14.08
N TYR A 252 9.88 -17.21 -13.35
CA TYR A 252 11.25 -17.00 -12.90
C TYR A 252 11.88 -18.34 -12.54
N HIS A 253 13.19 -18.44 -12.73
CA HIS A 253 13.99 -19.65 -12.49
C HIS A 253 15.39 -19.28 -12.00
N HIS A 254 16.13 -20.27 -11.51
CA HIS A 254 17.53 -20.05 -11.12
C HIS A 254 18.36 -19.59 -12.32
N HIS A 255 19.21 -18.60 -12.10
CA HIS A 255 20.19 -18.19 -13.08
C HIS A 255 21.23 -19.31 -13.27
N PRO A 256 21.75 -19.58 -14.49
CA PRO A 256 22.75 -20.63 -14.70
C PRO A 256 23.98 -20.51 -13.79
N ASN A 257 24.39 -19.28 -13.47
CA ASN A 257 25.52 -19.02 -12.58
C ASN A 257 25.27 -19.39 -11.11
N THR A 258 24.02 -19.61 -10.68
CA THR A 258 23.67 -19.93 -9.28
C THR A 258 23.52 -21.43 -9.04
N THR A 259 23.62 -22.25 -10.09
CA THR A 259 23.48 -23.72 -10.05
C THR A 259 24.80 -24.46 -10.34
N HIS A 260 25.94 -23.76 -10.29
CA HIS A 260 27.25 -24.36 -10.53
C HIS A 260 27.62 -25.34 -9.40
N LEU A 261 28.16 -26.49 -9.77
CA LEU A 261 28.63 -27.49 -8.83
C LEU A 261 29.90 -27.02 -8.12
N PRO A 262 30.05 -27.23 -6.80
CA PRO A 262 31.31 -26.96 -6.13
C PRO A 262 32.48 -27.68 -6.79
N ASP A 263 33.67 -27.06 -6.83
CA ASP A 263 34.85 -27.67 -7.44
C ASP A 263 35.20 -29.02 -6.81
N PHE A 264 35.06 -29.16 -5.49
CA PHE A 264 35.30 -30.41 -4.79
C PHE A 264 34.28 -31.51 -5.12
N ALA A 265 33.10 -31.14 -5.66
CA ALA A 265 32.05 -32.07 -6.10
C ALA A 265 32.16 -32.44 -7.59
N LEU A 266 33.12 -31.87 -8.32
CA LEU A 266 33.38 -32.24 -9.71
C LEU A 266 33.96 -33.66 -9.79
N LYS A 267 33.56 -34.41 -10.82
CA LYS A 267 34.05 -35.78 -11.09
C LYS A 267 35.58 -35.90 -11.20
N LYS A 268 36.27 -34.79 -11.44
CA LYS A 268 37.73 -34.74 -11.58
C LYS A 268 38.47 -34.78 -10.23
N ASN A 269 37.80 -34.41 -9.15
CA ASN A 269 38.39 -34.33 -7.82
C ASN A 269 37.92 -35.54 -7.01
N ASP A 270 38.83 -36.46 -6.68
CA ASP A 270 38.52 -37.74 -6.03
C ASP A 270 38.20 -37.64 -4.53
N ILE A 271 37.65 -36.49 -4.12
CA ILE A 271 37.43 -36.08 -2.73
C ILE A 271 36.13 -36.67 -2.17
N LEU A 272 35.12 -36.87 -3.01
CA LEU A 272 33.78 -37.35 -2.61
C LEU A 272 33.45 -38.67 -3.27
N ASP A 273 32.78 -39.55 -2.53
CA ASP A 273 32.21 -40.79 -3.05
C ASP A 273 31.08 -40.52 -4.06
N THR A 274 30.73 -41.53 -4.84
CA THR A 274 29.69 -41.43 -5.88
C THR A 274 28.30 -41.08 -5.35
N GLU A 275 27.96 -41.48 -4.12
CA GLU A 275 26.66 -41.21 -3.53
C GLU A 275 26.58 -39.75 -3.07
N SER A 276 27.60 -39.26 -2.36
CA SER A 276 27.69 -37.85 -1.95
C SER A 276 27.73 -36.89 -3.15
N ARG A 277 28.46 -37.25 -4.23
CA ARG A 277 28.46 -36.46 -5.48
C ARG A 277 27.08 -36.38 -6.12
N LYS A 278 26.34 -37.50 -6.11
CA LYS A 278 24.97 -37.53 -6.64
C LYS A 278 24.04 -36.68 -5.78
N TYR A 279 24.13 -36.79 -4.46
CA TYR A 279 23.37 -35.96 -3.53
C TYR A 279 23.59 -34.45 -3.76
N ILE A 280 24.85 -34.00 -3.84
CA ILE A 280 25.18 -32.59 -4.11
C ILE A 280 24.67 -32.15 -5.49
N SER A 281 24.82 -33.00 -6.53
CA SER A 281 24.29 -32.71 -7.87
C SER A 281 22.77 -32.55 -7.87
N ASP A 282 22.05 -33.44 -7.18
CA ASP A 282 20.59 -33.41 -7.13
C ASP A 282 20.10 -32.18 -6.34
N MET A 283 20.80 -31.79 -5.27
CA MET A 283 20.50 -30.58 -4.50
C MET A 283 20.77 -29.29 -5.28
N MET A 284 21.91 -29.18 -5.97
CA MET A 284 22.26 -27.98 -6.76
C MET A 284 21.36 -27.80 -7.99
N LYS A 285 20.82 -28.90 -8.54
CA LYS A 285 19.89 -28.87 -9.67
C LYS A 285 18.43 -28.79 -9.27
N ARG A 286 18.12 -28.81 -7.97
CA ARG A 286 16.74 -28.68 -7.49
C ARG A 286 16.18 -27.32 -7.90
N ASP A 287 15.03 -27.35 -8.55
CA ASP A 287 14.30 -26.13 -8.87
C ASP A 287 13.50 -25.65 -7.64
N TRP A 288 14.14 -24.80 -6.83
CA TRP A 288 13.52 -24.16 -5.66
C TRP A 288 12.33 -23.24 -5.99
N TYR A 289 12.16 -22.85 -7.26
CA TYR A 289 11.07 -21.96 -7.68
C TYR A 289 9.78 -22.71 -8.03
N LYS A 290 9.89 -24.01 -8.35
CA LYS A 290 8.75 -24.86 -8.72
C LYS A 290 7.61 -24.86 -7.71
N ASP A 291 7.95 -24.74 -6.42
CA ASP A 291 6.99 -24.77 -5.33
C ASP A 291 6.34 -23.40 -5.06
N ILE A 292 6.76 -22.33 -5.74
CA ILE A 292 6.27 -20.97 -5.51
C ILE A 292 5.13 -20.66 -6.48
N PRO A 293 3.95 -20.22 -6.00
CA PRO A 293 2.85 -19.85 -6.88
C PRO A 293 3.20 -18.65 -7.78
N SER A 294 2.92 -18.77 -9.08
CA SER A 294 3.19 -17.73 -10.09
C SER A 294 2.31 -16.47 -9.97
N THR A 295 1.30 -16.50 -9.09
CA THR A 295 0.37 -15.39 -8.83
C THR A 295 0.76 -14.55 -7.61
N GLN A 296 1.84 -14.90 -6.92
CA GLN A 296 2.33 -14.17 -5.76
C GLN A 296 3.45 -13.20 -6.13
N THR A 297 3.65 -12.18 -5.28
CA THR A 297 4.81 -11.29 -5.38
C THR A 297 6.09 -12.12 -5.47
N PRO A 298 6.91 -11.93 -6.51
CA PRO A 298 8.07 -12.77 -6.76
C PRO A 298 9.14 -12.50 -5.69
N ASN A 299 9.69 -13.57 -5.13
CA ASN A 299 10.80 -13.54 -4.18
C ASN A 299 11.96 -14.32 -4.76
N PHE A 300 13.19 -13.84 -4.55
CA PHE A 300 14.38 -14.40 -5.19
C PHE A 300 15.41 -14.88 -4.17
N PHE A 301 16.02 -16.03 -4.46
CA PHE A 301 17.08 -16.60 -3.63
C PHE A 301 18.43 -15.94 -3.89
N HIS A 302 18.66 -15.43 -5.11
CA HIS A 302 19.89 -14.74 -5.46
C HIS A 302 19.64 -13.53 -6.38
N ALA A 303 20.53 -12.54 -6.33
CA ALA A 303 20.44 -11.31 -7.12
C ALA A 303 20.40 -11.57 -8.63
N SER A 304 21.18 -12.55 -9.12
CA SER A 304 21.20 -12.94 -10.54
C SER A 304 19.89 -13.58 -11.00
N ASP A 305 19.12 -14.19 -10.10
CA ASP A 305 17.84 -14.81 -10.48
C ASP A 305 16.81 -13.73 -10.86
N VAL A 306 16.96 -12.49 -10.38
CA VAL A 306 16.06 -11.39 -10.72
C VAL A 306 16.08 -11.07 -12.22
N SER A 307 17.18 -11.37 -12.94
CA SER A 307 17.24 -11.14 -14.38
C SER A 307 16.45 -12.16 -15.20
N THR A 308 16.10 -13.32 -14.63
CA THR A 308 15.29 -14.36 -15.29
C THR A 308 13.78 -14.10 -15.12
N TRP A 309 13.42 -13.05 -14.38
CA TRP A 309 12.04 -12.71 -14.13
C TRP A 309 11.36 -12.18 -15.40
N GLU A 310 10.31 -12.89 -15.81
CA GLU A 310 9.45 -12.57 -16.92
C GLU A 310 7.99 -12.51 -16.49
N VAL A 311 7.20 -11.74 -17.25
CA VAL A 311 5.79 -11.51 -16.97
C VAL A 311 4.99 -11.72 -18.25
N ASN A 312 3.95 -12.54 -18.14
CA ASN A 312 2.94 -12.68 -19.20
C ASN A 312 1.64 -11.98 -18.75
N SER A 313 1.19 -11.01 -19.56
CA SER A 313 -0.05 -10.28 -19.33
C SER A 313 -1.09 -10.68 -20.37
N THR A 314 -2.23 -11.21 -19.92
CA THR A 314 -3.35 -11.57 -20.80
C THR A 314 -4.50 -10.60 -20.63
N PHE A 315 -5.01 -10.08 -21.75
CA PHE A 315 -6.11 -9.10 -21.81
C PHE A 315 -7.38 -9.83 -22.25
N THR A 316 -8.48 -9.63 -21.52
CA THR A 316 -9.78 -10.26 -21.82
C THR A 316 -10.85 -9.18 -21.84
N ASP A 317 -11.42 -8.92 -23.02
CA ASP A 317 -12.42 -7.88 -23.21
C ASP A 317 -13.75 -8.27 -22.57
N ILE A 318 -14.44 -7.29 -21.98
CA ILE A 318 -15.76 -7.46 -21.39
C ILE A 318 -16.77 -6.87 -22.37
N ASN A 319 -17.46 -7.74 -23.11
CA ASN A 319 -18.48 -7.32 -24.08
C ASN A 319 -19.82 -6.95 -23.42
N ASP A 320 -20.08 -7.45 -22.21
CA ASP A 320 -21.31 -7.19 -21.48
C ASP A 320 -21.30 -5.81 -20.81
N LYS A 321 -22.12 -4.90 -21.35
CA LYS A 321 -22.30 -3.54 -20.86
C LYS A 321 -22.89 -3.48 -19.45
N GLN A 322 -23.73 -4.43 -19.05
CA GLN A 322 -24.30 -4.47 -17.71
C GLN A 322 -23.21 -4.77 -16.66
N ILE A 323 -22.28 -5.67 -16.99
CA ILE A 323 -21.11 -5.95 -16.14
C ILE A 323 -20.24 -4.71 -16.01
N LEU A 324 -19.94 -4.02 -17.12
CA LEU A 324 -19.15 -2.79 -17.11
C LEU A 324 -19.81 -1.67 -16.28
N ARG A 325 -21.12 -1.48 -16.42
CA ARG A 325 -21.92 -0.53 -15.62
C ARG A 325 -21.79 -0.84 -14.12
N LYS A 326 -21.92 -2.11 -13.74
CA LYS A 326 -21.77 -2.56 -12.35
C LYS A 326 -20.36 -2.31 -11.81
N LEU A 327 -19.33 -2.57 -12.61
CA LEU A 327 -17.93 -2.30 -12.22
C LEU A 327 -17.68 -0.80 -12.06
N TYR A 328 -18.16 0.03 -12.97
CA TYR A 328 -18.03 1.49 -12.89
C TYR A 328 -18.64 2.03 -11.59
N PHE A 329 -19.89 1.66 -11.29
CA PHE A 329 -20.53 2.10 -10.04
C PHE A 329 -19.82 1.61 -8.79
N LYS A 330 -19.37 0.36 -8.78
CA LYS A 330 -18.57 -0.18 -7.68
C LYS A 330 -17.31 0.66 -7.42
N TYR A 331 -16.64 1.14 -8.48
CA TYR A 331 -15.40 1.92 -8.36
C TYR A 331 -15.66 3.37 -8.03
N LEU A 332 -16.73 3.94 -8.56
CA LEU A 332 -17.23 5.26 -8.19
C LEU A 332 -17.59 5.31 -6.69
N ASP A 333 -18.30 4.31 -6.18
CA ASP A 333 -18.66 4.22 -4.76
C ASP A 333 -17.42 4.16 -3.86
N VAL A 334 -16.38 3.43 -4.25
CA VAL A 334 -15.10 3.42 -3.51
C VAL A 334 -14.48 4.82 -3.48
N LYS A 335 -14.46 5.54 -4.60
CA LYS A 335 -13.93 6.92 -4.69
C LYS A 335 -14.75 7.88 -3.82
N LEU A 336 -16.07 7.87 -3.93
CA LEU A 336 -16.97 8.75 -3.16
C LEU A 336 -16.91 8.46 -1.66
N ASN A 337 -16.83 7.19 -1.25
CA ASN A 337 -16.68 6.82 0.15
C ASN A 337 -15.33 7.27 0.72
N ALA A 338 -14.25 7.20 -0.07
CA ALA A 338 -12.95 7.72 0.35
C ALA A 338 -13.02 9.25 0.57
N LEU A 339 -13.64 9.98 -0.36
CA LEU A 339 -13.83 11.42 -0.27
C LEU A 339 -14.70 11.80 0.95
N LYS A 340 -15.82 11.11 1.14
CA LYS A 340 -16.73 11.30 2.29
C LYS A 340 -15.99 11.17 3.64
N ASN A 341 -15.13 10.17 3.77
CA ASN A 341 -14.38 9.92 5.01
C ASN A 341 -13.30 10.97 5.28
N GLN A 342 -12.80 11.67 4.26
CA GLN A 342 -11.80 12.72 4.42
C GLN A 342 -12.43 14.07 4.79
N VAL A 343 -13.66 14.31 4.34
CA VAL A 343 -14.30 15.63 4.40
C VAL A 343 -15.21 15.79 5.63
N ILE A 344 -15.92 14.75 6.06
CA ILE A 344 -16.89 14.87 7.16
C ILE A 344 -16.21 14.98 8.52
N THR A 345 -16.50 16.06 9.25
CA THR A 345 -16.03 16.26 10.64
C THR A 345 -16.84 15.45 11.63
N ARG A 346 -16.17 14.52 12.33
CA ARG A 346 -16.77 13.75 13.44
C ARG A 346 -16.55 14.46 14.76
N GLN A 347 -17.60 15.06 15.30
CA GLN A 347 -17.57 15.75 16.59
C GLN A 347 -17.64 14.75 17.75
N GLU A 348 -16.99 15.08 18.89
CA GLU A 348 -17.16 14.28 20.11
C GLU A 348 -18.66 14.24 20.49
N PRO A 349 -19.18 13.09 20.96
CA PRO A 349 -20.52 13.08 21.52
C PRO A 349 -20.59 14.08 22.67
N ASP A 350 -21.70 14.82 22.71
CA ASP A 350 -21.97 15.89 23.66
C ASP A 350 -21.63 15.49 25.11
N MET A 351 -21.09 16.42 25.91
CA MET A 351 -20.60 16.14 27.27
C MET A 351 -21.68 15.51 28.17
N SER A 352 -22.94 15.88 27.94
CA SER A 352 -24.12 15.25 28.54
C SER A 352 -24.14 13.72 28.38
N LYS A 353 -23.76 13.19 27.21
CA LYS A 353 -23.71 11.74 26.94
C LYS A 353 -22.46 11.08 27.53
N LYS A 354 -21.36 11.82 27.69
CA LYS A 354 -20.15 11.35 28.39
C LYS A 354 -20.43 11.17 29.88
N ASP A 355 -21.14 12.11 30.48
CA ASP A 355 -21.59 12.02 31.87
C ASP A 355 -22.63 10.91 32.04
N GLU A 356 -23.53 10.73 31.07
CA GLU A 356 -24.47 9.62 31.05
C GLU A 356 -23.76 8.25 30.97
N ILE A 357 -22.73 8.11 30.12
CA ILE A 357 -21.91 6.90 30.01
C ILE A 357 -21.08 6.68 31.29
N MET A 358 -20.46 7.73 31.87
CA MET A 358 -19.74 7.62 33.13
C MET A 358 -20.65 7.28 34.30
N ASN A 359 -21.86 7.86 34.37
CA ASN A 359 -22.88 7.52 35.36
C ASN A 359 -23.42 6.10 35.15
N ARG A 360 -23.48 5.62 33.90
CA ARG A 360 -23.83 4.24 33.58
C ARG A 360 -22.73 3.25 33.94
N ILE A 361 -21.45 3.60 33.75
CA ILE A 361 -20.30 2.80 34.18
C ILE A 361 -20.22 2.77 35.71
N LYS A 362 -20.39 3.90 36.39
CA LYS A 362 -20.46 3.97 37.86
C LYS A 362 -21.64 3.17 38.42
N SER A 363 -22.80 3.22 37.78
CA SER A 363 -23.96 2.41 38.20
C SER A 363 -23.85 0.93 37.85
N LEU A 364 -23.12 0.55 36.80
CA LEU A 364 -22.77 -0.85 36.49
C LEU A 364 -21.70 -1.39 37.46
N GLN A 365 -20.71 -0.59 37.83
CA GLN A 365 -19.72 -0.94 38.85
C GLN A 365 -20.34 -1.06 40.25
N ALA A 366 -21.37 -0.26 40.55
CA ALA A 366 -22.18 -0.38 41.77
C ALA A 366 -23.18 -1.55 41.74
N ARG A 367 -23.44 -2.15 40.57
CA ARG A 367 -24.34 -3.30 40.36
C ARG A 367 -23.60 -4.61 40.11
N ASN A 368 -22.35 -4.74 40.57
CA ASN A 368 -21.66 -6.02 40.62
C ASN A 368 -22.16 -6.90 41.78
N ASP A 369 -23.48 -7.11 41.83
CA ASP A 369 -24.10 -8.32 42.34
C ASP A 369 -25.26 -8.66 41.39
N HIS A 370 -25.15 -9.84 40.79
CA HIS A 370 -26.03 -10.47 39.80
C HIS A 370 -25.81 -10.18 38.32
N ARG A 371 -25.30 -11.25 37.69
CA ARG A 371 -25.29 -11.57 36.25
C ARG A 371 -26.66 -11.29 35.63
N ASP A 372 -26.70 -10.67 34.45
CA ASP A 372 -27.11 -11.41 33.25
C ASP A 372 -26.91 -10.64 31.93
N ASN A 373 -26.91 -11.45 30.86
CA ASN A 373 -26.76 -11.17 29.44
C ASN A 373 -27.58 -10.01 28.89
N GLY A 374 -27.00 -9.25 27.95
CA GLY A 374 -27.74 -8.20 27.24
C GLY A 374 -27.10 -7.71 25.94
N SER A 375 -27.59 -8.25 24.82
CA SER A 375 -27.84 -7.59 23.52
C SER A 375 -26.84 -6.54 23.01
N ASN A 376 -26.12 -6.89 21.93
CA ASN A 376 -25.40 -5.96 21.05
C ASN A 376 -26.37 -4.95 20.38
N LYS A 377 -26.63 -3.82 21.04
CA LYS A 377 -27.20 -2.63 20.39
C LYS A 377 -26.08 -1.94 19.59
N ARG A 378 -26.24 -1.90 18.26
CA ARG A 378 -25.42 -1.10 17.34
C ARG A 378 -25.55 0.38 17.72
N TYR A 379 -24.55 0.92 18.42
CA TYR A 379 -24.45 2.36 18.66
C TYR A 379 -24.19 3.09 17.34
N SER A 380 -24.89 4.21 17.15
CA SER A 380 -24.80 5.09 16.00
C SER A 380 -23.38 5.62 15.79
N ASN A 381 -22.85 5.49 14.57
CA ASN A 381 -21.49 5.85 14.12
C ASN A 381 -21.14 7.36 14.10
N PHE A 382 -21.75 8.18 14.96
CA PHE A 382 -21.62 9.66 14.90
C PHE A 382 -20.41 10.24 15.65
N GLY A 383 -19.68 9.46 16.46
CA GLY A 383 -18.51 9.94 17.21
C GLY A 383 -17.18 9.86 16.44
N PRO A 384 -16.12 10.55 16.90
CA PRO A 384 -14.78 10.41 16.35
C PRO A 384 -14.30 8.96 16.51
N THR A 385 -13.48 8.52 15.57
CA THR A 385 -12.85 7.21 15.67
C THR A 385 -11.94 7.14 16.90
N ARG A 386 -11.68 5.93 17.41
CA ARG A 386 -10.74 5.73 18.53
C ARG A 386 -9.37 6.36 18.26
N LEU A 387 -8.90 6.32 17.02
CA LEU A 387 -7.65 6.95 16.60
C LEU A 387 -7.73 8.48 16.68
N GLN A 388 -8.79 9.09 16.13
CA GLN A 388 -9.01 10.54 16.22
C GLN A 388 -9.07 11.00 17.67
N THR A 389 -9.80 10.30 18.54
CA THR A 389 -9.86 10.63 19.98
C THR A 389 -8.48 10.59 20.65
N LYS A 390 -7.66 9.56 20.36
CA LYS A 390 -6.28 9.49 20.85
C LYS A 390 -5.45 10.68 20.33
N LEU A 391 -5.50 10.97 19.03
CA LEU A 391 -4.73 12.05 18.42
C LEU A 391 -5.11 13.43 18.97
N ARG A 392 -6.41 13.69 19.18
CA ARG A 392 -6.92 14.91 19.84
C ARG A 392 -6.41 15.01 21.28
N ALA A 393 -6.35 13.90 22.02
CA ALA A 393 -5.81 13.89 23.38
C ALA A 393 -4.30 14.21 23.41
N TYR A 394 -3.52 13.62 22.51
CA TYR A 394 -2.09 13.95 22.36
C TYR A 394 -1.88 15.40 21.92
N ALA A 395 -2.72 15.92 21.02
CA ALA A 395 -2.69 17.33 20.64
C ALA A 395 -2.96 18.25 21.85
N LYS A 396 -3.95 17.93 22.70
CA LYS A 396 -4.20 18.67 23.95
C LYS A 396 -3.02 18.57 24.92
N LYS A 397 -2.43 17.39 25.07
CA LYS A 397 -1.24 17.15 25.92
C LYS A 397 -0.07 18.03 25.50
N GLY A 398 0.27 18.06 24.21
CA GLY A 398 1.36 18.89 23.72
C GLY A 398 1.07 20.39 23.81
N ALA A 399 -0.17 20.83 23.59
CA ALA A 399 -0.58 22.22 23.80
C ALA A 399 -0.43 22.65 25.28
N LEU A 400 -0.77 21.78 26.24
CA LEU A 400 -0.57 22.03 27.66
C LEU A 400 0.92 22.12 28.01
N ARG A 401 1.75 21.22 27.47
CA ARG A 401 3.21 21.26 27.67
C ARG A 401 3.80 22.59 27.17
N ARG A 402 3.35 23.07 26.02
CA ARG A 402 3.78 24.37 25.46
C ARG A 402 3.41 25.54 26.38
N LYS A 403 2.17 25.59 26.86
CA LYS A 403 1.74 26.62 27.83
C LYS A 403 2.56 26.61 29.11
N LEU A 404 3.00 25.44 29.59
CA LEU A 404 3.88 25.33 30.75
C LEU A 404 5.29 25.88 30.47
N LEU A 405 5.87 25.55 29.31
CA LEU A 405 7.19 26.06 28.89
C LEU A 405 7.20 27.58 28.67
N GLU A 406 6.13 28.13 28.09
CA GLU A 406 5.98 29.58 27.93
C GLU A 406 5.85 30.30 29.28
N ARG A 407 5.18 29.67 30.27
CA ARG A 407 5.11 30.19 31.63
C ARG A 407 6.46 30.16 32.32
N SER A 408 7.22 29.06 32.23
CA SER A 408 8.54 28.97 32.86
C SER A 408 9.54 29.97 32.26
N ASN A 409 9.49 30.21 30.94
CA ASN A 409 10.38 31.17 30.28
C ASN A 409 10.05 32.63 30.63
N LYS A 410 8.82 32.94 31.06
CA LYS A 410 8.45 34.28 31.56
C LYS A 410 8.95 34.59 32.97
N PHE A 411 9.39 33.58 33.74
CA PHE A 411 9.97 33.77 35.08
C PHE A 411 11.51 33.87 35.06
N HIS A 412 12.13 33.81 33.87
CA HIS A 412 13.59 33.92 33.68
C HIS A 412 14.00 35.17 32.86
N ILE A 413 13.10 36.14 32.73
CA ILE A 413 13.36 37.52 32.29
C ILE A 413 12.93 38.41 33.44
#